data_AF-A0A843EIP4-F1
#
_entry.id   AF-A0A843EIP4-F1
#
_cell.length_a   1.000
_cell.length_b   1.000
_cell.length_c   1.000
_cell.angle_alpha   90.00
_cell.angle_beta   90.00
_cell.angle_gamma   90.00
#
_symmetry.space_group_name_H-M   'P 1'
#
loop_
_entity.id
_entity.type
_entity.pdbx_description
1 polymer ?
#
loop_
_entity_poly.entity_id
_entity_poly.type
_entity_poly.pdbx_seq_one_letter_code
_entity_poly.pdbx_strand_id
1 'polypeptide(L)'
;MELWLSAVCIVLLAIVIDAVIGEVPNAIHPLRWTGNLVSFLDRHIKRTSKLATNLKGFFSYLIVAGLYLFIAVSIIALSREYLNEYVWIVLSAFVFKVSFAVFSFRRHVKPIQRDLINGDLEAAAAKTQMIVSRKTKGMDAEHIASSCTETITENLVDSVISPTTYFGIFGIPGAIIFRFANLMDAMWGYLN
;
A
#
# COMPACT_ATOMS: atom_id res chain seq x y z
N MET A 1 15.03 12.39 22.81
CA MET A 1 13.69 13.03 22.80
C MET A 1 12.69 12.09 23.46
N GLU A 2 11.54 12.56 23.94
CA GLU A 2 10.44 11.65 24.36
C GLU A 2 10.00 10.76 23.19
N LEU A 3 9.68 9.48 23.45
CA LEU A 3 9.35 8.50 22.40
C LEU A 3 8.14 8.93 21.56
N TRP A 4 7.13 9.53 22.20
CA TRP A 4 5.92 10.00 21.53
C TRP A 4 6.20 11.17 20.58
N LEU A 5 7.10 12.09 20.96
CA LEU A 5 7.49 13.21 20.10
C LEU A 5 8.22 12.71 18.85
N SER A 6 9.05 11.67 19.00
CA SER A 6 9.70 11.02 17.86
C SER A 6 8.70 10.39 16.90
N ALA A 7 7.70 9.69 17.43
CA ALA A 7 6.64 9.08 16.63
C ALA A 7 5.85 10.14 15.85
N VAL A 8 5.49 11.27 16.47
CA VAL A 8 4.82 12.39 15.80
C VAL A 8 5.68 12.95 14.68
N CYS A 9 6.97 13.18 14.92
CA CYS A 9 7.91 13.64 13.90
C CYS A 9 8.01 12.66 12.72
N ILE A 10 8.06 11.35 12.99
CA ILE A 10 8.09 10.30 11.96
C ILE A 10 6.84 10.36 11.08
N VAL A 11 5.66 10.46 11.68
CA VAL A 11 4.39 10.52 10.93
C VAL A 11 4.31 11.79 10.08
N LEU A 12 4.59 12.95 10.67
CA LEU A 12 4.55 14.23 9.95
C LEU A 12 5.54 14.25 8.79
N LEU A 13 6.77 13.78 9.02
CA LEU A 13 7.79 13.72 7.98
C LEU A 13 7.40 12.74 6.87
N ALA A 14 6.84 11.58 7.20
CA ALA A 14 6.36 10.63 6.21
C ALA A 14 5.23 11.20 5.34
N ILE A 15 4.30 11.97 5.92
CA ILE A 15 3.24 12.68 5.17
C ILE A 15 3.84 13.75 4.25
N VAL A 16 4.83 14.51 4.72
CA VAL A 16 5.53 15.50 3.89
C VAL A 16 6.27 14.81 2.73
N ILE A 17 6.94 13.69 3.01
CA ILE A 17 7.59 12.87 1.97
C ILE A 17 6.55 12.42 0.94
N ASP A 18 5.38 11.94 1.35
CA ASP A 18 4.32 11.53 0.43
C ASP A 18 3.76 12.71 -0.39
N ALA A 19 3.65 13.90 0.21
CA ALA A 19 3.17 15.09 -0.48
C ALA A 19 4.14 15.61 -1.55
N VAL A 20 5.44 15.57 -1.26
CA VAL A 20 6.50 16.16 -2.11
C VAL A 20 7.04 15.15 -3.12
N ILE A 21 7.39 13.95 -2.66
CA ILE A 21 7.99 12.89 -3.49
C ILE A 21 6.89 12.06 -4.15
N GLY A 22 5.76 11.85 -3.46
CA GLY A 22 4.71 10.94 -3.90
C GLY A 22 5.14 9.49 -3.84
N GLU A 23 4.59 8.69 -4.75
CA GLU A 23 4.96 7.28 -4.84
C GLU A 23 6.33 7.07 -5.46
N VAL A 24 7.10 6.20 -4.82
CA VAL A 24 8.38 5.75 -5.35
C VAL A 24 8.10 4.95 -6.64
N PRO A 25 8.85 5.15 -7.73
CA PRO A 25 8.65 4.40 -8.96
C PRO A 25 8.56 2.90 -8.71
N ASN A 26 7.63 2.27 -9.41
CA ASN A 26 7.36 0.84 -9.30
C ASN A 26 8.62 -0.04 -9.32
N ALA A 27 9.63 0.32 -10.13
CA ALA A 27 10.88 -0.43 -10.26
C ALA A 27 11.67 -0.56 -8.94
N ILE A 28 11.52 0.39 -8.03
CA ILE A 28 12.24 0.46 -6.75
C ILE A 28 11.30 0.38 -5.54
N HIS A 29 10.01 0.09 -5.77
CA HIS A 29 9.04 -0.01 -4.68
C HIS A 29 9.20 -1.34 -3.94
N PRO A 30 9.55 -1.35 -2.64
CA PRO A 30 9.88 -2.60 -1.94
C PRO A 30 8.71 -3.60 -1.87
N LEU A 31 7.46 -3.12 -1.73
CA LEU A 31 6.26 -3.98 -1.84
C LEU A 31 6.09 -4.66 -3.21
N ARG A 32 6.59 -4.06 -4.29
CA ARG A 32 6.54 -4.71 -5.61
C ARG A 32 7.57 -5.82 -5.70
N TRP A 33 8.75 -5.63 -5.11
CA TRP A 33 9.77 -6.67 -5.05
C TRP A 33 9.28 -7.88 -4.26
N THR A 34 8.58 -7.66 -3.15
CA THR A 34 7.99 -8.74 -2.35
C THR A 34 6.91 -9.46 -3.14
N GLY A 35 6.01 -8.74 -3.81
CA GLY A 35 5.02 -9.35 -4.72
C GLY A 35 5.67 -10.17 -5.85
N ASN A 36 6.71 -9.63 -6.50
CA ASN A 36 7.46 -10.34 -7.55
C ASN A 36 8.13 -11.62 -7.02
N LEU A 37 8.71 -11.57 -5.82
CA LEU A 37 9.34 -12.72 -5.19
C LEU A 37 8.31 -13.79 -4.82
N VAL A 38 7.17 -13.39 -4.26
CA VAL A 38 6.04 -14.29 -3.99
C VAL A 38 5.53 -14.94 -5.28
N SER A 39 5.30 -14.16 -6.35
CA SER A 39 4.88 -14.70 -7.66
C SER A 39 5.95 -15.57 -8.32
N PHE A 40 7.23 -15.30 -8.10
CA PHE A 40 8.30 -16.18 -8.55
C PHE A 40 8.25 -17.52 -7.81
N LEU A 41 8.13 -17.51 -6.48
CA LEU A 41 8.01 -18.74 -5.69
C LEU A 41 6.74 -19.52 -6.05
N ASP A 42 5.61 -18.84 -6.22
CA ASP A 42 4.33 -19.45 -6.58
C ASP A 42 4.41 -20.24 -7.90
N ARG A 43 5.11 -19.69 -8.91
CA ARG A 43 5.34 -20.38 -10.19
C ARG A 43 6.19 -21.65 -10.08
N HIS A 44 7.00 -21.79 -9.04
CA HIS A 44 7.86 -22.96 -8.83
C HIS A 44 7.22 -24.00 -7.88
N ILE A 45 6.09 -23.68 -7.25
CA ILE A 45 5.37 -24.62 -6.40
C ILE A 45 4.66 -25.66 -7.28
N LYS A 46 5.11 -26.92 -7.21
CA LYS A 46 4.40 -28.04 -7.83
C LYS A 46 3.00 -28.19 -7.20
N ARG A 47 1.98 -28.05 -8.05
CA ARG A 47 0.56 -28.26 -7.68
C ARG A 47 0.30 -29.76 -7.54
N THR A 48 0.13 -30.21 -6.30
CA THR A 48 -0.14 -31.62 -5.98
C THR A 48 -1.57 -31.79 -5.46
N SER A 49 -1.83 -31.47 -4.20
CA SER A 49 -3.17 -31.41 -3.62
C SER A 49 -3.55 -29.97 -3.28
N LYS A 50 -4.84 -29.67 -3.20
CA LYS A 50 -5.34 -28.33 -2.84
C LYS A 50 -4.74 -27.85 -1.52
N LEU A 51 -4.77 -28.70 -0.50
CA LEU A 51 -4.23 -28.38 0.83
C LEU A 51 -2.71 -28.17 0.81
N ALA A 52 -1.94 -29.05 0.14
CA ALA A 52 -0.50 -28.90 0.06
C ALA A 52 -0.08 -27.66 -0.74
N THR A 53 -0.82 -27.32 -1.80
CA THR A 53 -0.56 -26.12 -2.62
C THR A 53 -0.82 -24.85 -1.81
N ASN A 54 -1.96 -24.79 -1.11
CA ASN A 54 -2.31 -23.64 -0.26
C ASN A 54 -1.30 -23.45 0.88
N LEU A 55 -0.88 -24.52 1.55
CA LEU A 55 0.13 -24.43 2.62
C LEU A 55 1.48 -23.95 2.09
N LYS A 56 1.94 -24.47 0.95
CA LYS A 56 3.21 -24.02 0.34
C LYS A 56 3.15 -22.55 -0.06
N GLY A 57 2.02 -22.09 -0.62
CA GLY A 57 1.79 -20.67 -0.90
C GLY A 57 1.84 -19.83 0.37
N PHE A 58 1.08 -20.21 1.39
CA PHE A 58 1.05 -19.50 2.67
C PHE A 58 2.44 -19.39 3.33
N PHE A 59 3.20 -20.48 3.40
CA PHE A 59 4.55 -20.47 3.97
C PHE A 59 5.56 -19.69 3.12
N SER A 60 5.48 -19.75 1.78
CA SER A 60 6.37 -18.96 0.93
C SER A 60 6.16 -17.46 1.16
N TYR A 61 4.90 -17.05 1.30
CA TYR A 61 4.54 -15.69 1.67
C TYR A 61 5.02 -15.30 3.07
N LEU A 62 4.80 -16.14 4.10
CA LEU A 62 5.29 -15.87 5.45
C LEU A 62 6.81 -15.69 5.50
N ILE A 63 7.55 -16.49 4.73
CA ILE A 63 9.02 -16.36 4.65
C ILE A 63 9.41 -15.03 4.01
N VAL A 64 8.78 -14.63 2.90
CA VAL A 64 9.08 -13.37 2.22
C VAL A 64 8.70 -12.15 3.08
N ALA A 65 7.51 -12.18 3.69
CA ALA A 65 7.05 -11.13 4.59
C ALA A 65 7.93 -11.04 5.85
N GLY A 66 8.30 -12.19 6.43
CA GLY A 66 9.19 -12.27 7.57
C GLY A 66 10.60 -11.74 7.27
N LEU A 67 11.17 -12.07 6.10
CA LEU A 67 12.45 -11.54 5.66
C LEU A 67 12.41 -10.02 5.49
N TYR A 68 11.36 -9.49 4.86
CA TYR A 68 11.20 -8.05 4.68
C TYR A 68 11.05 -7.33 6.02
N LEU A 69 10.17 -7.83 6.89
CA LEU A 69 9.95 -7.29 8.22
C LEU A 69 11.25 -7.30 9.02
N PHE A 70 12.00 -8.40 8.97
CA PHE A 70 13.30 -8.52 9.61
C PHE A 70 14.26 -7.43 9.11
N ILE A 71 14.42 -7.28 7.79
CA ILE A 71 15.29 -6.25 7.21
C ILE A 71 14.87 -4.85 7.65
N ALA A 72 13.59 -4.52 7.57
CA ALA A 72 13.08 -3.20 7.95
C ALA A 72 13.31 -2.91 9.45
N VAL A 73 13.00 -3.86 10.32
CA VAL A 73 13.22 -3.73 11.77
C VAL A 73 14.70 -3.63 12.10
N SER A 74 15.56 -4.44 11.46
CA SER A 74 17.01 -4.35 11.64
C SER A 74 17.55 -2.99 11.22
N ILE A 75 17.10 -2.41 10.10
CA ILE A 75 17.50 -1.06 9.67
C ILE A 75 17.13 -0.03 10.75
N ILE A 76 15.91 -0.10 11.28
CA ILE A 76 15.42 0.86 12.29
C ILE A 76 16.15 0.67 13.64
N ALA A 77 16.34 -0.57 14.07
CA ALA A 77 17.03 -0.89 15.32
C ALA A 77 18.50 -0.47 15.28
N LEU A 78 19.22 -0.85 14.22
CA LEU A 78 20.63 -0.50 14.04
C LEU A 78 20.81 1.01 13.85
N SER A 79 19.91 1.69 13.11
CA SER A 79 20.00 3.15 12.99
C SER A 79 19.73 3.87 14.30
N ARG A 80 18.89 3.32 15.20
CA ARG A 80 18.68 3.88 16.54
C ARG A 80 19.91 3.72 17.43
N GLU A 81 20.63 2.61 17.29
CA GLU A 81 21.80 2.28 18.11
C GLU A 81 23.07 3.01 17.65
N TYR A 82 23.33 3.05 16.35
CA TYR A 82 24.60 3.51 15.79
C TYR A 82 24.55 4.92 15.18
N LEU A 83 23.37 5.48 14.92
CA LEU A 83 23.23 6.81 14.32
C LEU A 83 22.58 7.80 15.30
N ASN A 84 22.61 9.09 14.97
CA ASN A 84 21.96 10.09 15.79
C ASN A 84 20.42 10.03 15.66
N GLU A 85 19.72 10.61 16.65
CA GLU A 85 18.26 10.58 16.73
C GLU A 85 17.57 11.17 15.51
N TYR A 86 18.14 12.23 14.90
CA TYR A 86 17.57 12.88 13.71
C TYR A 86 17.62 11.98 12.48
N VAL A 87 18.75 11.31 12.24
CA VAL A 87 18.92 10.37 11.12
C VAL A 87 17.98 9.18 11.30
N TRP A 88 17.87 8.66 12.53
CA TRP A 88 16.92 7.59 12.83
C TRP A 88 15.46 7.99 12.54
N ILE A 89 15.05 9.22 12.90
CA ILE A 89 13.69 9.73 12.58
C ILE A 89 13.48 9.79 11.07
N VAL A 90 14.44 10.30 10.30
CA VAL A 90 14.34 10.40 8.84
C VAL A 90 14.23 9.02 8.20
N LEU A 91 15.08 8.08 8.60
CA LEU A 91 15.03 6.70 8.09
C LEU A 91 13.72 6.01 8.47
N SER A 92 13.27 6.17 9.71
CA SER A 92 11.99 5.65 10.19
C SER A 92 10.81 6.22 9.41
N ALA A 93 10.82 7.52 9.10
CA ALA A 93 9.81 8.16 8.27
C ALA A 93 9.81 7.61 6.84
N PHE A 94 10.98 7.35 6.26
CA PHE A 94 11.08 6.77 4.93
C PHE A 94 10.54 5.33 4.89
N VAL A 95 10.93 4.48 5.86
CA VAL A 95 10.42 3.11 5.97
C VAL A 95 8.90 3.12 6.21
N PHE A 96 8.41 3.99 7.09
CA PHE A 96 6.99 4.12 7.35
C PHE A 96 6.22 4.61 6.12
N LYS A 97 6.75 5.59 5.37
CA LYS A 97 6.15 6.11 4.13
C LYS A 97 5.86 5.00 3.12
N VAL A 98 6.73 4.00 2.99
CA VAL A 98 6.52 2.87 2.06
C VAL A 98 5.27 2.04 2.42
N SER A 99 4.76 2.17 3.65
CA SER A 99 3.60 1.43 4.13
C SER A 99 2.25 2.09 3.78
N PHE A 100 2.23 3.35 3.32
CA PHE A 100 1.01 4.09 3.03
C PHE A 100 1.12 4.97 1.78
N ALA A 101 -0.03 5.39 1.23
CA ALA A 101 -0.12 6.23 0.04
C ALA A 101 -1.30 7.21 0.17
N VAL A 102 -1.06 8.50 0.48
CA VAL A 102 -2.13 9.49 0.70
C VAL A 102 -2.50 10.19 -0.60
N PHE A 103 -1.49 10.63 -1.36
CA PHE A 103 -1.70 11.52 -2.50
C PHE A 103 -1.77 10.82 -3.86
N SER A 104 -1.48 9.51 -3.92
CA SER A 104 -1.44 8.72 -5.15
C SER A 104 -2.79 8.75 -5.90
N PHE A 105 -3.91 8.65 -5.18
CA PHE A 105 -5.27 8.60 -5.75
C PHE A 105 -5.66 9.85 -6.53
N ARG A 106 -5.13 11.02 -6.14
CA ARG A 106 -5.45 12.29 -6.81
C ARG A 106 -5.10 12.26 -8.30
N ARG A 107 -4.11 11.47 -8.71
CA ARG A 107 -3.70 11.32 -10.11
C ARG A 107 -4.76 10.62 -10.95
N HIS A 108 -5.51 9.69 -10.36
CA HIS A 108 -6.54 8.92 -11.04
C HIS A 108 -7.92 9.59 -10.97
N VAL A 109 -8.22 10.27 -9.87
CA VAL A 109 -9.55 10.85 -9.62
C VAL A 109 -9.73 12.23 -10.25
N LYS A 110 -8.69 13.08 -10.25
CA LYS A 110 -8.80 14.44 -10.82
C LYS A 110 -9.23 14.46 -12.29
N PRO A 111 -8.73 13.57 -13.18
CA PRO A 111 -9.22 13.49 -14.55
C PRO A 111 -10.72 13.15 -14.64
N ILE A 112 -11.21 12.23 -13.82
CA ILE A 112 -12.62 11.82 -13.80
C ILE A 112 -13.50 12.98 -13.34
N GLN A 113 -13.10 13.65 -12.26
CA GLN A 113 -13.80 14.82 -11.73
C GLN A 113 -13.92 15.92 -12.80
N ARG A 114 -12.86 16.17 -13.58
CA ARG A 114 -12.88 17.17 -14.66
C ARG A 114 -13.87 16.80 -15.75
N ASP A 115 -13.89 15.55 -16.19
CA ASP A 115 -14.81 15.09 -17.23
C ASP A 115 -16.28 15.20 -16.75
N LEU A 116 -16.56 14.83 -15.50
CA LEU A 116 -17.88 15.00 -14.90
C LEU A 116 -18.32 16.46 -14.86
N ILE A 117 -17.45 17.39 -14.47
CA ILE A 117 -17.74 18.84 -14.46
C ILE A 117 -18.03 19.35 -15.88
N ASN A 118 -17.34 18.80 -16.88
CA ASN A 118 -17.53 19.18 -18.28
C ASN A 118 -18.72 18.48 -18.96
N GLY A 119 -19.41 17.56 -18.28
CA GLY A 119 -20.52 16.78 -18.84
C GLY A 119 -20.10 15.66 -19.79
N ASP A 120 -18.81 15.32 -19.86
CA ASP A 120 -18.30 14.23 -20.71
C ASP A 120 -18.39 12.88 -19.97
N LEU A 121 -19.59 12.31 -19.97
CA LEU A 121 -19.89 11.07 -19.26
C LEU A 121 -19.16 9.86 -19.85
N GLU A 122 -18.94 9.83 -21.17
CA GLU A 122 -18.22 8.72 -21.81
C GLU A 122 -16.75 8.69 -21.39
N ALA A 123 -16.06 9.84 -21.40
CA ALA A 123 -14.69 9.94 -20.92
C ALA A 123 -14.58 9.65 -19.42
N ALA A 124 -15.50 10.19 -18.61
CA ALA A 124 -15.55 9.95 -17.17
C ALA A 124 -15.74 8.45 -16.86
N ALA A 125 -16.67 7.78 -17.54
CA ALA A 125 -16.91 6.35 -17.41
C ALA A 125 -15.66 5.54 -17.82
N ALA A 126 -15.05 5.84 -18.96
CA ALA A 126 -13.86 5.15 -19.44
C ALA A 126 -12.69 5.24 -18.45
N LYS A 127 -12.47 6.41 -17.84
CA LYS A 127 -11.43 6.58 -16.80
C LYS A 127 -11.80 5.90 -15.50
N THR A 128 -13.08 5.91 -15.12
CA THR A 128 -13.57 5.19 -13.93
C THR A 128 -13.38 3.68 -14.08
N GLN A 129 -13.57 3.14 -15.27
CA GLN A 129 -13.32 1.71 -15.57
C GLN A 129 -11.90 1.26 -15.21
N MET A 130 -10.92 2.17 -15.21
CA MET A 130 -9.53 1.86 -14.91
C MET A 130 -9.26 1.67 -13.41
N ILE A 131 -10.17 2.10 -12.54
CA ILE A 131 -10.02 2.03 -11.08
C ILE A 131 -11.08 1.14 -10.41
N VAL A 132 -12.13 0.74 -11.13
CA VAL A 132 -13.19 -0.13 -10.62
C VAL A 132 -13.29 -1.42 -11.43
N SER A 133 -13.73 -2.51 -10.80
CA SER A 133 -13.95 -3.80 -11.47
C SER A 133 -15.29 -3.91 -12.20
N ARG A 134 -16.29 -3.08 -11.83
CA ARG A 134 -17.63 -3.09 -12.45
C ARG A 134 -17.65 -2.43 -13.83
N LYS A 135 -18.63 -2.79 -14.66
CA LYS A 135 -18.85 -2.15 -15.96
C LYS A 135 -19.36 -0.72 -15.74
N THR A 136 -18.67 0.26 -16.31
CA THR A 136 -18.98 1.69 -16.16
C THR A 136 -19.64 2.30 -17.39
N LYS A 137 -19.59 1.61 -18.54
CA LYS A 137 -20.17 2.10 -19.79
C LYS A 137 -21.68 2.34 -19.63
N GLY A 138 -22.11 3.56 -19.95
CA GLY A 138 -23.53 3.97 -19.87
C GLY A 138 -24.00 4.40 -18.49
N MET A 139 -23.09 4.52 -17.50
CA MET A 139 -23.42 5.14 -16.22
C MET A 139 -23.72 6.64 -16.40
N ASP A 140 -24.67 7.14 -15.62
CA ASP A 140 -24.89 8.57 -15.43
C ASP A 140 -23.84 9.20 -14.51
N ALA A 141 -23.93 10.51 -14.32
CA ALA A 141 -22.98 11.26 -13.50
C ALA A 141 -22.96 10.77 -12.04
N GLU A 142 -24.13 10.47 -11.48
CA GLU A 142 -24.30 10.02 -10.10
C GLU A 142 -23.66 8.66 -9.86
N HIS A 143 -23.86 7.70 -10.75
CA HIS A 143 -23.28 6.36 -10.66
C HIS A 143 -21.75 6.39 -10.86
N ILE A 144 -21.23 7.25 -11.74
CA ILE A 144 -19.79 7.46 -11.90
C ILE A 144 -19.18 8.05 -10.62
N ALA A 145 -19.80 9.10 -10.08
CA ALA A 145 -19.33 9.76 -8.86
C ALA A 145 -19.39 8.81 -7.65
N SER A 146 -20.46 8.03 -7.53
CA SER A 146 -20.63 7.00 -6.50
C SER A 146 -19.53 5.92 -6.60
N SER A 147 -19.31 5.38 -7.80
CA SER A 147 -18.27 4.36 -8.03
C SER A 147 -16.87 4.88 -7.70
N CYS A 148 -16.57 6.13 -8.07
CA CYS A 148 -15.30 6.77 -7.68
C CYS A 148 -15.17 6.92 -6.17
N THR A 149 -16.24 7.39 -5.50
CA THR A 149 -16.24 7.62 -4.06
C THR A 149 -16.06 6.32 -3.28
N GLU A 150 -16.71 5.24 -3.70
CA GLU A 150 -16.57 3.91 -3.12
C GLU A 150 -15.11 3.44 -3.18
N THR A 151 -14.51 3.44 -4.38
CA THR A 151 -13.13 3.01 -4.58
C THR A 151 -12.12 3.88 -3.86
N ILE A 152 -12.33 5.21 -3.80
CA ILE A 152 -11.45 6.11 -3.04
C ILE A 152 -11.54 5.81 -1.55
N THR A 153 -12.74 5.56 -1.04
CA THR A 153 -12.96 5.32 0.40
C THR A 153 -12.35 3.99 0.83
N GLU A 154 -12.56 2.93 0.05
CA GLU A 154 -11.91 1.62 0.24
C GLU A 154 -10.38 1.77 0.27
N ASN A 155 -9.83 2.42 -0.75
CA ASN A 155 -8.39 2.64 -0.83
C ASN A 155 -7.84 3.55 0.28
N LEU A 156 -8.62 4.52 0.77
CA LEU A 156 -8.25 5.36 1.90
C LEU A 156 -8.09 4.53 3.17
N VAL A 157 -9.01 3.59 3.40
CA VAL A 157 -8.91 2.66 4.53
C VAL A 157 -7.66 1.79 4.38
N ASP A 158 -7.49 1.18 3.22
CA ASP A 158 -6.45 0.18 2.94
C ASP A 158 -5.04 0.73 2.84
N SER A 159 -4.90 1.95 2.35
CA SER A 159 -3.60 2.56 2.07
C SER A 159 -3.25 3.72 2.99
N VAL A 160 -4.14 4.16 3.88
CA VAL A 160 -3.85 5.25 4.83
C VAL A 160 -4.29 4.92 6.25
N ILE A 161 -5.59 4.71 6.47
CA ILE A 161 -6.15 4.57 7.83
C ILE A 161 -5.60 3.32 8.51
N SER A 162 -5.64 2.18 7.84
CA SER A 162 -5.18 0.93 8.43
C SER A 162 -3.66 0.95 8.68
N PRO A 163 -2.77 1.27 7.71
CA PRO A 163 -1.34 1.37 7.98
C PRO A 163 -0.97 2.33 9.12
N THR A 164 -1.62 3.49 9.21
CA THR A 164 -1.38 4.48 10.29
C THR A 164 -1.92 4.02 11.64
N THR A 165 -3.05 3.30 11.67
CA THR A 165 -3.61 2.70 12.88
C THR A 165 -2.68 1.62 13.43
N TYR A 166 -2.25 0.68 12.58
CA TYR A 166 -1.30 -0.37 12.99
C TYR A 166 0.07 0.19 13.38
N PHE A 167 0.49 1.33 12.78
CA PHE A 167 1.63 2.09 13.27
C PHE A 167 1.42 2.62 14.69
N GLY A 168 0.25 3.17 15.01
CA GLY A 168 -0.05 3.66 16.35
C GLY A 168 0.00 2.57 17.42
N ILE A 169 -0.41 1.34 17.08
CA ILE A 169 -0.49 0.21 18.02
C ILE A 169 0.85 -0.51 18.18
N PHE A 170 1.54 -0.81 17.07
CA PHE A 170 2.74 -1.66 17.05
C PHE A 170 3.98 -0.98 16.46
N GLY A 171 3.92 0.32 16.17
CA GLY A 171 4.97 1.04 15.47
C GLY A 171 5.13 0.61 14.01
N ILE A 172 6.30 0.90 13.44
CA ILE A 172 6.63 0.53 12.05
C ILE A 172 6.39 -0.96 11.73
N PRO A 173 6.73 -1.92 12.62
CA PRO A 173 6.41 -3.33 12.39
C PRO A 173 4.93 -3.58 12.07
N GLY A 174 4.02 -2.93 12.80
CA GLY A 174 2.58 -3.07 12.58
C GLY A 174 2.14 -2.57 11.20
N ALA A 175 2.61 -1.38 10.81
CA ALA A 175 2.30 -0.82 9.50
C ALA A 175 2.76 -1.73 8.36
N ILE A 176 3.96 -2.29 8.48
CA ILE A 176 4.53 -3.22 7.52
C ILE A 176 3.68 -4.50 7.46
N ILE A 177 3.41 -5.15 8.60
CA ILE A 177 2.62 -6.39 8.67
C ILE A 177 1.25 -6.20 8.02
N PHE A 178 0.56 -5.10 8.33
CA PHE A 178 -0.74 -4.80 7.70
C PHE A 178 -0.60 -4.63 6.19
N ARG A 179 0.40 -3.87 5.74
CA ARG A 179 0.60 -3.63 4.30
C ARG A 179 0.91 -4.90 3.53
N PHE A 180 1.60 -5.84 4.17
CA PHE A 180 1.77 -7.19 3.66
C PHE A 180 0.44 -7.94 3.55
N ALA A 181 -0.34 -8.00 4.63
CA ALA A 181 -1.63 -8.68 4.62
C ALA A 181 -2.54 -8.16 3.48
N ASN A 182 -2.57 -6.85 3.26
CA ASN A 182 -3.27 -6.22 2.15
C ASN A 182 -2.70 -6.65 0.77
N LEU A 183 -1.36 -6.68 0.60
CA LEU A 183 -0.74 -7.20 -0.61
C LEU A 183 -1.14 -8.66 -0.90
N MET A 184 -1.20 -9.50 0.13
CA MET A 184 -1.62 -10.90 -0.01
C MET A 184 -3.06 -11.01 -0.48
N ASP A 185 -3.96 -10.20 0.10
CA ASP A 185 -5.36 -10.16 -0.30
C ASP A 185 -5.52 -9.68 -1.76
N ALA A 186 -4.80 -8.63 -2.14
CA ALA A 186 -4.79 -8.15 -3.53
C ALA A 186 -4.26 -9.21 -4.53
N MET A 187 -3.32 -10.06 -4.12
CA MET A 187 -2.73 -11.09 -4.99
C MET A 187 -3.57 -12.37 -5.07
N TRP A 188 -4.19 -12.80 -3.98
CA TRP A 188 -4.88 -14.09 -3.90
C TRP A 188 -6.39 -14.00 -3.64
N GLY A 189 -6.84 -12.94 -2.98
CA GLY A 189 -8.26 -12.67 -2.73
C GLY A 189 -9.02 -12.37 -4.03
N TYR A 190 -8.41 -11.63 -4.96
CA TYR A 190 -9.03 -11.29 -6.26
C TYR A 190 -9.17 -12.47 -7.24
N LEU A 191 -8.47 -13.59 -7.00
CA LEU A 191 -8.45 -14.76 -7.88
C LEU A 191 -9.50 -15.82 -7.53
N ASN A 192 -10.34 -15.60 -6.52
CA ASN A 192 -11.36 -16.55 -6.05
C ASN A 192 -12.76 -15.96 -6.10
#